data_AF-A0AAU4P7Z7-F1
#
_entry.id   AF-A0AAU4P7Z7-F1
#
_cell.length_a   1.000
_cell.length_b   1.000
_cell.length_c   1.000
_cell.angle_alpha   90.00
_cell.angle_beta   90.00
_cell.angle_gamma   90.00
#
_symmetry.space_group_name_H-M   'P 1'
#
loop_
_entity.id
_entity.type
_entity.pdbx_description
1 polymer ?
#
loop_
_entity_poly.entity_id
_entity_poly.type
_entity_poly.pdbx_seq_one_letter_code
_entity_poly.pdbx_strand_id
1 'polypeptide(L)'
;MAITGLPPDTDADIARVTEALAMITPRWNARILLALSGPPQRYSEIAAKVSWLQSGQLHPKLKSLCDAGLVQRTEHTSRHVTYGHTERGAALLPILPMIVTWAEVHLEKAEDPLPAIEQIEDSLTLLTRRHAAALLWVLKSREEVSGRALANIVMPSSDCTNIYPPLRQLVADGLVDTDGIGQPYRLSVAGHGLGPVFGALSAWSAGRSLAGAAQHPVWGSPEATAGPSAWVSNQSRLPAPAPSPPPVRAGQISRPTWQNPDLFSHTAAARPKAALPAGGPRR
;
A
#
# COMPACT_ATOMS: atom_id res chain seq x y z
N MET A 1 3.29 -6.85 -31.11
CA MET A 1 2.96 -8.29 -31.18
C MET A 1 3.18 -8.85 -29.79
N ALA A 2 2.32 -9.76 -29.30
CA ALA A 2 2.47 -10.33 -27.97
C ALA A 2 3.79 -11.13 -27.87
N ILE A 3 4.54 -10.94 -26.79
CA ILE A 3 5.89 -11.50 -26.58
C ILE A 3 5.90 -12.35 -25.31
N THR A 4 4.81 -13.05 -25.04
CA THR A 4 4.49 -13.59 -23.72
C THR A 4 3.68 -14.87 -23.84
N GLY A 5 3.86 -15.81 -22.91
CA GLY A 5 3.22 -17.12 -22.91
C GLY A 5 1.84 -17.14 -22.24
N LEU A 6 1.07 -16.06 -22.34
CA LEU A 6 -0.18 -15.83 -21.60
C LEU A 6 -1.40 -15.82 -22.52
N PRO A 7 -2.62 -15.94 -21.97
CA PRO A 7 -3.84 -15.67 -22.73
C PRO A 7 -3.85 -14.24 -23.26
N PRO A 8 -4.36 -13.99 -24.49
CA PRO A 8 -4.25 -12.69 -25.15
C PRO A 8 -4.95 -11.54 -24.39
N ASP A 9 -6.05 -11.84 -23.69
CA ASP A 9 -6.74 -10.86 -22.84
C ASP A 9 -5.90 -10.45 -21.63
N THR A 10 -5.14 -11.40 -21.06
CA THR A 10 -4.23 -11.17 -19.93
C THR A 10 -3.04 -10.30 -20.37
N ASP A 11 -2.46 -10.57 -21.55
CA ASP A 11 -1.41 -9.73 -22.11
C ASP A 11 -1.89 -8.30 -22.38
N ALA A 12 -3.12 -8.16 -22.89
CA ALA A 12 -3.71 -6.86 -23.14
C ALA A 12 -3.99 -6.08 -21.84
N ASP A 13 -4.43 -6.74 -20.77
CA ASP A 13 -4.57 -6.13 -19.44
C ASP A 13 -3.22 -5.73 -18.84
N ILE A 14 -2.20 -6.60 -18.88
CA ILE A 14 -0.85 -6.29 -18.39
C ILE A 14 -0.27 -5.08 -19.12
N ALA A 15 -0.38 -5.05 -20.46
CA ALA A 15 0.10 -3.93 -21.27
C ALA A 15 -0.63 -2.62 -20.90
N ARG A 16 -1.97 -2.65 -20.83
CA ARG A 16 -2.79 -1.50 -20.44
C ARG A 16 -2.48 -0.97 -19.04
N VAL A 17 -2.33 -1.85 -18.04
CA VAL A 17 -1.99 -1.44 -16.67
C VAL A 17 -0.55 -0.90 -16.58
N THR A 18 0.39 -1.51 -17.30
CA THR A 18 1.78 -1.00 -17.39
C THR A 18 1.80 0.39 -18.02
N GLU A 19 1.02 0.63 -19.07
CA GLU A 19 0.87 1.95 -19.71
C GLU A 19 0.22 2.96 -18.75
N ALA A 20 -0.87 2.57 -18.06
CA ALA A 20 -1.55 3.40 -17.07
C ALA A 20 -0.62 3.88 -15.95
N LEU A 21 0.19 2.97 -15.40
CA LEU A 21 1.23 3.28 -14.42
C LEU A 21 2.29 4.23 -15.02
N ALA A 22 2.76 3.96 -16.23
CA ALA A 22 3.74 4.80 -16.92
C ALA A 22 3.24 6.24 -17.21
N MET A 23 1.93 6.48 -17.26
CA MET A 23 1.36 7.84 -17.37
C MET A 23 1.45 8.65 -16.06
N ILE A 24 1.30 8.00 -14.89
CA ILE A 24 1.19 8.68 -13.58
C ILE A 24 2.48 8.68 -12.76
N THR A 25 3.34 7.67 -12.93
CA THR A 25 4.62 7.53 -12.22
C THR A 25 5.69 8.59 -12.56
N PRO A 26 5.75 9.21 -13.76
CA PRO A 26 6.78 10.22 -14.04
C PRO A 26 6.73 11.37 -13.02
N ARG A 27 7.85 11.62 -12.35
CA ARG A 27 7.95 12.54 -11.19
C ARG A 27 7.09 13.79 -11.33
N TRP A 28 6.30 14.08 -10.29
CA TRP A 28 5.29 15.15 -10.20
C TRP A 28 3.99 14.98 -10.99
N ASN A 29 3.81 13.97 -11.86
CA ASN A 29 2.57 13.81 -12.63
C ASN A 29 1.35 13.62 -11.68
N ALA A 30 1.44 12.69 -10.71
CA ALA A 30 0.40 12.52 -9.68
C ALA A 30 0.13 13.79 -8.87
N ARG A 31 1.18 14.52 -8.46
CA ARG A 31 1.07 15.83 -7.77
C ARG A 31 0.31 16.87 -8.60
N ILE A 32 0.62 17.00 -9.89
CA ILE A 32 -0.03 17.96 -10.79
C ILE A 32 -1.50 17.57 -11.05
N LEU A 33 -1.78 16.27 -11.20
CA LEU A 33 -3.16 15.78 -11.34
C LEU A 33 -4.00 16.11 -10.09
N LEU A 34 -3.47 15.88 -8.89
CA LEU A 34 -4.16 16.26 -7.66
C LEU A 34 -4.33 17.77 -7.54
N ALA A 35 -3.31 18.57 -7.90
CA ALA A 35 -3.40 20.03 -7.90
C ALA A 35 -4.47 20.58 -8.88
N LEU A 36 -4.71 19.89 -10.00
CA LEU A 36 -5.75 20.19 -10.99
C LEU A 36 -7.17 19.77 -10.58
N SER A 37 -7.36 19.15 -9.41
CA SER A 37 -8.69 18.76 -8.93
C SER A 37 -9.60 19.99 -8.75
N GLY A 38 -10.81 19.92 -9.32
CA GLY A 38 -11.77 21.03 -9.35
C GLY A 38 -11.99 21.58 -10.77
N PRO A 39 -12.43 22.85 -10.90
CA PRO A 39 -12.71 23.46 -12.20
C PRO A 39 -11.42 23.74 -13.00
N PRO A 40 -11.48 23.83 -14.34
CA PRO A 40 -10.32 24.14 -15.19
C PRO A 40 -9.63 25.45 -14.80
N GLN A 41 -8.30 25.43 -14.73
CA GLN A 41 -7.48 26.51 -14.18
C GLN A 41 -6.49 27.10 -15.19
N ARG A 42 -6.11 28.37 -15.01
CA ARG A 42 -5.05 29.01 -15.81
C ARG A 42 -3.67 28.48 -15.40
N TYR A 43 -2.70 28.54 -16.33
CA TYR A 43 -1.30 28.15 -16.05
C TYR A 43 -0.73 28.82 -14.79
N SER A 44 -1.02 30.10 -14.57
CA SER A 44 -0.57 30.87 -13.39
C SER A 44 -1.16 30.36 -12.07
N GLU A 45 -2.42 29.93 -12.07
CA GLU A 45 -3.10 29.38 -10.90
C GLU A 45 -2.54 28.00 -10.53
N ILE A 46 -2.25 27.19 -11.54
CA ILE A 46 -1.61 25.88 -11.37
C ILE A 46 -0.18 26.08 -10.86
N ALA A 47 0.59 26.99 -11.48
CA ALA A 47 1.96 27.31 -11.06
C ALA A 47 2.05 27.80 -9.61
N ALA A 48 1.06 28.57 -9.14
CA ALA A 48 0.97 28.98 -7.74
C ALA A 48 0.71 27.77 -6.80
N LYS A 49 -0.12 26.81 -7.21
CA LYS A 49 -0.37 25.56 -6.48
C LYS A 49 0.83 24.61 -6.44
N VAL A 50 1.74 24.65 -7.42
CA VAL A 50 2.91 23.76 -7.54
C VAL A 50 4.24 24.51 -7.48
N SER A 51 4.32 25.51 -6.60
CA SER A 51 5.45 26.45 -6.47
C SER A 51 6.81 25.81 -6.15
N TRP A 52 6.84 24.53 -5.75
CA TRP A 52 8.07 23.74 -5.61
C TRP A 52 8.70 23.29 -6.94
N LEU A 53 7.96 23.37 -8.06
CA LEU A 53 8.51 23.12 -9.40
C LEU A 53 9.37 24.29 -9.84
N GLN A 54 10.54 23.99 -10.40
CA GLN A 54 11.40 25.03 -10.97
C GLN A 54 10.76 25.67 -12.20
N SER A 55 11.10 26.94 -12.45
CA SER A 55 10.67 27.68 -13.64
C SER A 55 10.85 26.86 -14.92
N GLY A 56 9.77 26.72 -15.70
CA GLY A 56 9.76 25.95 -16.95
C GLY A 56 9.48 24.45 -16.80
N GLN A 57 9.47 23.86 -15.59
CA GLN A 57 9.17 22.42 -15.42
C GLN A 57 7.68 22.07 -15.56
N LEU A 58 6.77 23.00 -15.24
CA LEU A 58 5.32 22.75 -15.30
C LEU A 58 4.83 22.59 -16.76
N HIS A 59 5.34 23.37 -17.70
CA HIS A 59 4.90 23.31 -19.11
C HIS A 59 5.08 21.92 -19.77
N PRO A 60 6.28 21.29 -19.78
CA PRO A 60 6.46 19.97 -20.36
C PRO A 60 5.67 18.89 -19.61
N LYS A 61 5.41 19.06 -18.31
CA LYS A 61 4.57 18.15 -17.52
C LYS A 61 3.10 18.25 -17.90
N LEU A 62 2.54 19.46 -18.01
CA LEU A 62 1.19 19.68 -18.53
C LEU A 62 1.05 19.16 -19.96
N LYS A 63 2.05 19.41 -20.83
CA LYS A 63 2.07 18.84 -22.18
C LYS A 63 2.03 17.31 -22.16
N SER A 64 2.91 16.66 -21.38
CA SER A 64 2.91 15.19 -21.25
C SER A 64 1.59 14.63 -20.74
N LEU A 65 0.92 15.31 -19.80
CA LEU A 65 -0.41 14.91 -19.30
C LEU A 65 -1.52 15.15 -20.32
N CYS A 66 -1.38 16.14 -21.22
CA CYS A 66 -2.28 16.34 -22.36
C CYS A 66 -2.07 15.28 -23.43
N ASP A 67 -0.80 14.98 -23.78
CA ASP A 67 -0.43 13.96 -24.75
C ASP A 67 -0.88 12.55 -24.29
N ALA A 68 -0.88 12.29 -22.98
CA ALA A 68 -1.43 11.07 -22.35
C ALA A 68 -2.97 11.06 -22.23
N GLY A 69 -3.66 12.15 -22.61
CA GLY A 69 -5.12 12.26 -22.53
C GLY A 69 -5.69 12.33 -21.10
N LEU A 70 -4.89 12.72 -20.10
CA LEU A 70 -5.32 12.90 -18.71
C LEU A 70 -5.75 14.34 -18.41
N VAL A 71 -5.15 15.31 -19.09
CA VAL A 71 -5.43 16.75 -18.93
C VAL A 71 -5.90 17.33 -20.27
N GLN A 72 -6.99 18.08 -20.25
CA GLN A 72 -7.46 18.86 -21.40
C GLN A 72 -6.87 20.27 -21.34
N ARG A 73 -6.21 20.71 -22.41
CA ARG A 73 -5.93 22.12 -22.68
C ARG A 73 -7.12 22.71 -23.45
N THR A 74 -7.74 23.76 -22.92
CA THR A 74 -8.82 24.51 -23.57
C THR A 74 -8.38 25.94 -23.82
N GLU A 75 -8.46 26.38 -25.06
CA GLU A 75 -8.14 27.76 -25.46
C GLU A 75 -9.43 28.52 -25.72
N HIS A 76 -9.73 29.50 -24.86
CA HIS A 76 -10.91 30.36 -24.96
C HIS A 76 -10.62 31.58 -25.83
N THR A 77 -9.40 32.11 -25.71
CA THR A 77 -8.84 33.15 -26.57
C THR A 77 -7.32 33.00 -26.65
N SER A 78 -6.67 33.70 -27.57
CA SER A 78 -5.20 33.72 -27.72
C SER A 78 -4.42 34.16 -26.45
N ARG A 79 -5.10 34.76 -25.46
CA ARG A 79 -4.53 35.12 -24.14
C ARG A 79 -5.19 34.39 -22.97
N HIS A 80 -6.16 33.51 -23.22
CA HIS A 80 -6.86 32.76 -22.18
C HIS A 80 -6.90 31.26 -22.50
N VAL A 81 -5.98 30.54 -21.86
CA VAL A 81 -5.90 29.07 -21.87
C VAL A 81 -6.15 28.54 -20.46
N THR A 82 -6.94 27.48 -20.34
CA THR A 82 -7.17 26.73 -19.10
C THR A 82 -6.80 25.26 -19.27
N TYR A 83 -6.42 24.62 -18.18
CA TYR A 83 -6.16 23.18 -18.10
C TYR A 83 -7.09 22.57 -17.05
N GLY A 84 -7.70 21.44 -17.36
CA GLY A 84 -8.51 20.67 -16.41
C GLY A 84 -8.37 19.18 -16.70
N HIS A 85 -8.95 18.33 -15.86
CA HIS A 85 -8.99 16.89 -16.14
C HIS A 85 -9.83 16.57 -17.37
N THR A 86 -9.41 15.59 -18.17
CA THR A 86 -10.34 14.88 -19.05
C THR A 86 -11.25 13.98 -18.21
N GLU A 87 -12.32 13.44 -18.80
CA GLU A 87 -13.12 12.39 -18.12
C GLU A 87 -12.25 11.19 -17.69
N ARG A 88 -11.31 10.79 -18.55
CA ARG A 88 -10.32 9.75 -18.27
C ARG A 88 -9.38 10.13 -17.11
N GLY A 89 -8.89 11.38 -17.07
CA GLY A 89 -8.07 11.88 -15.97
C GLY A 89 -8.83 11.95 -14.64
N ALA A 90 -10.07 12.42 -14.66
CA ALA A 90 -10.94 12.48 -13.48
C ALA A 90 -11.25 11.08 -12.94
N ALA A 91 -11.52 10.11 -13.82
CA ALA A 91 -11.74 8.71 -13.46
C ALA A 91 -10.49 7.99 -12.91
N LEU A 92 -9.30 8.57 -13.05
CA LEU A 92 -8.05 8.03 -12.51
C LEU A 92 -7.80 8.45 -11.05
N LEU A 93 -8.28 9.65 -10.66
CA LEU A 93 -8.04 10.22 -9.33
C LEU A 93 -8.47 9.29 -8.16
N PRO A 94 -9.61 8.56 -8.22
CA PRO A 94 -10.00 7.64 -7.15
C PRO A 94 -9.07 6.43 -6.97
N ILE A 95 -8.19 6.13 -7.93
CA ILE A 95 -7.23 5.02 -7.83
C ILE A 95 -6.01 5.42 -6.97
N LEU A 96 -5.64 6.70 -6.96
CA LEU A 96 -4.51 7.20 -6.18
C LEU A 96 -4.64 6.92 -4.66
N PRO A 97 -5.77 7.17 -3.97
CA PRO A 97 -5.92 6.77 -2.57
C PRO A 97 -5.98 5.26 -2.35
N MET A 98 -6.37 4.45 -3.36
CA MET A 98 -6.31 2.98 -3.23
C MET A 98 -4.86 2.49 -3.13
N ILE A 99 -3.94 3.16 -3.83
CA ILE A 99 -2.50 2.91 -3.74
C ILE A 99 -1.97 3.28 -2.34
N VAL A 100 -2.41 4.42 -1.78
CA VAL A 100 -2.10 4.83 -0.39
C VAL A 100 -2.56 3.77 0.60
N THR A 101 -3.85 3.42 0.58
CA THR A 101 -4.41 2.44 1.54
C THR A 101 -3.73 1.08 1.43
N TRP A 102 -3.38 0.62 0.22
CA TRP A 102 -2.58 -0.59 0.06
C TRP A 102 -1.20 -0.43 0.72
N ALA A 103 -0.50 0.67 0.46
CA ALA A 103 0.83 0.93 1.01
C ALA A 103 0.83 1.03 2.55
N GLU A 104 -0.15 1.72 3.14
CA GLU A 104 -0.31 1.86 4.60
C GLU A 104 -0.60 0.55 5.33
N VAL A 105 -1.20 -0.43 4.64
CA VAL A 105 -1.55 -1.74 5.18
C VAL A 105 -0.43 -2.76 4.99
N HIS A 106 0.31 -2.69 3.87
CA HIS A 106 1.17 -3.78 3.42
C HIS A 106 2.67 -3.45 3.32
N LEU A 107 3.06 -2.17 3.22
CA LEU A 107 4.46 -1.78 3.26
C LEU A 107 4.89 -1.46 4.69
N GLU A 108 6.19 -1.54 4.95
CA GLU A 108 6.75 -1.22 6.25
C GLU A 108 6.46 0.25 6.60
N LYS A 109 5.92 0.48 7.80
CA LYS A 109 5.64 1.83 8.28
C LYS A 109 6.95 2.47 8.71
N ALA A 110 7.40 3.48 7.96
CA ALA A 110 8.50 4.33 8.38
C ALA A 110 8.23 4.91 9.78
N GLU A 111 9.29 5.10 10.57
CA GLU A 111 9.20 5.64 11.94
C GLU A 111 8.58 7.05 11.97
N ASP A 112 8.68 7.79 10.86
CA ASP A 112 7.97 9.04 10.60
C ASP A 112 7.07 8.86 9.34
N PRO A 113 5.72 8.95 9.46
CA PRO A 113 4.82 8.73 8.33
C PRO A 113 5.00 9.78 7.21
N LEU A 114 5.39 9.31 6.02
CA LEU A 114 5.49 10.17 4.85
C LEU A 114 4.13 10.83 4.51
N PRO A 115 4.12 12.07 3.98
CA PRO A 115 2.93 12.66 3.41
C PRO A 115 2.33 11.73 2.34
N ALA A 116 1.00 11.55 2.33
CA ALA A 116 0.32 10.58 1.44
C ALA A 116 0.71 10.69 -0.04
N ILE A 117 1.09 11.88 -0.51
CA ILE A 117 1.55 12.10 -1.89
C ILE A 117 2.96 11.56 -2.18
N GLU A 118 3.83 11.48 -1.17
CA GLU A 118 5.16 10.86 -1.29
C GLU A 118 5.01 9.35 -1.26
N GLN A 119 4.14 8.83 -0.38
CA GLN A 119 3.76 7.43 -0.38
C GLN A 119 3.13 6.97 -1.71
N ILE A 120 2.35 7.81 -2.39
CA ILE A 120 1.88 7.55 -3.76
C ILE A 120 3.06 7.45 -4.74
N GLU A 121 3.99 8.42 -4.74
CA GLU A 121 5.13 8.44 -5.67
C GLU A 121 6.07 7.23 -5.46
N ASP A 122 6.32 6.84 -4.21
CA ASP A 122 7.16 5.68 -3.87
C ASP A 122 6.47 4.36 -4.25
N SER A 123 5.17 4.21 -3.94
CA SER A 123 4.39 3.03 -4.31
C SER A 123 4.26 2.88 -5.83
N LEU A 124 4.06 3.98 -6.55
CA LEU A 124 4.07 3.99 -8.02
C LEU A 124 5.44 3.60 -8.58
N THR A 125 6.53 4.05 -7.94
CA THR A 125 7.91 3.69 -8.35
C THR A 125 8.14 2.18 -8.20
N LEU A 126 7.67 1.57 -7.11
CA LEU A 126 7.68 0.12 -6.87
C LEU A 126 6.84 -0.64 -7.91
N LEU A 127 5.61 -0.18 -8.21
CA LEU A 127 4.70 -0.87 -9.15
C LEU A 127 5.13 -0.75 -10.62
N THR A 128 5.84 0.33 -10.98
CA THR A 128 6.28 0.61 -12.36
C THR A 128 7.69 0.07 -12.65
N ARG A 129 8.32 -0.65 -11.70
CA ARG A 129 9.61 -1.33 -11.97
C ARG A 129 9.47 -2.27 -13.17
N ARG A 130 10.55 -2.37 -13.97
CA ARG A 130 10.56 -3.15 -15.22
C ARG A 130 10.14 -4.61 -14.96
N HIS A 131 9.13 -5.07 -15.70
CA HIS A 131 8.46 -6.38 -15.57
C HIS A 131 7.65 -6.64 -14.29
N ALA A 132 7.56 -5.70 -13.34
CA ALA A 132 6.85 -5.92 -12.07
C ALA A 132 5.37 -6.29 -12.27
N ALA A 133 4.60 -5.45 -12.97
CA ALA A 133 3.18 -5.72 -13.25
C ALA A 133 2.95 -7.09 -13.90
N ALA A 134 3.79 -7.48 -14.88
CA ALA A 134 3.69 -8.78 -15.55
C ALA A 134 4.00 -9.95 -14.60
N LEU A 135 5.11 -9.88 -13.85
CA LEU A 135 5.51 -10.90 -12.88
C LEU A 135 4.43 -11.12 -11.82
N LEU A 136 3.91 -10.03 -11.25
CA LEU A 136 2.83 -10.05 -10.27
C LEU A 136 1.55 -10.67 -10.86
N TRP A 137 1.23 -10.40 -12.13
CA TRP A 137 0.08 -10.99 -12.82
C TRP A 137 0.20 -12.52 -12.97
N VAL A 138 1.38 -13.01 -13.38
CA VAL A 138 1.61 -14.45 -13.53
C VAL A 138 1.53 -15.15 -12.16
N LEU A 139 2.14 -14.57 -11.13
CA LEU A 139 2.09 -15.06 -9.75
C LEU A 139 0.71 -14.90 -9.08
N LYS A 140 -0.18 -14.01 -9.58
CA LYS A 140 -1.58 -13.98 -9.16
C LYS A 140 -2.40 -15.09 -9.82
N SER A 141 -2.09 -15.41 -11.08
CA SER A 141 -2.79 -16.45 -11.86
C SER A 141 -2.37 -17.89 -11.52
N ARG A 142 -1.29 -18.08 -10.75
CA ARG A 142 -0.68 -19.37 -10.41
C ARG A 142 -0.09 -19.28 -9.02
N GLU A 143 -0.47 -20.18 -8.11
CA GLU A 143 -0.07 -20.13 -6.69
C GLU A 143 1.45 -20.15 -6.51
N GLU A 144 2.14 -21.07 -7.19
CA GLU A 144 3.60 -21.19 -7.14
C GLU A 144 4.21 -21.36 -8.54
N VAL A 145 5.30 -20.62 -8.84
CA VAL A 145 5.96 -20.65 -10.16
C VAL A 145 7.48 -20.54 -10.04
N SER A 146 8.22 -21.48 -10.64
CA SER A 146 9.69 -21.40 -10.70
C SER A 146 10.18 -20.21 -11.54
N GLY A 147 11.32 -19.62 -11.16
CA GLY A 147 11.91 -18.50 -11.91
C GLY A 147 12.14 -18.78 -13.41
N ARG A 148 12.49 -20.02 -13.77
CA ARG A 148 12.63 -20.45 -15.17
C ARG A 148 11.28 -20.46 -15.91
N ALA A 149 10.20 -20.88 -15.26
CA ALA A 149 8.87 -20.81 -15.86
C ALA A 149 8.39 -19.35 -16.00
N LEU A 150 8.66 -18.49 -15.01
CA LEU A 150 8.40 -17.04 -15.12
C LEU A 150 9.17 -16.40 -16.28
N ALA A 151 10.45 -16.75 -16.46
CA ALA A 151 11.25 -16.26 -17.59
C ALA A 151 10.63 -16.66 -18.94
N ASN A 152 10.25 -17.93 -19.11
CA ASN A 152 9.63 -18.41 -20.34
C ASN A 152 8.27 -17.76 -20.63
N ILE A 153 7.53 -17.33 -19.60
CA ILE A 153 6.21 -16.71 -19.75
C ILE A 153 6.33 -15.19 -20.00
N VAL A 154 7.16 -14.49 -19.24
CA VAL A 154 7.25 -13.01 -19.23
C VAL A 154 8.34 -12.47 -20.17
N MET A 155 9.37 -13.26 -20.45
CA MET A 155 10.55 -12.86 -21.22
C MET A 155 11.04 -13.95 -22.21
N PRO A 156 10.17 -14.58 -23.04
CA PRO A 156 10.51 -15.73 -23.90
C PRO A 156 11.61 -15.46 -24.94
N SER A 157 11.87 -14.19 -25.29
CA SER A 157 12.90 -13.78 -26.23
C SER A 157 14.16 -13.19 -25.56
N SER A 158 14.41 -13.49 -24.29
CA SER A 158 15.56 -12.99 -23.51
C SER A 158 16.22 -14.12 -22.72
N ASP A 159 17.49 -13.95 -22.33
CA ASP A 159 18.15 -14.92 -21.46
C ASP A 159 17.37 -15.08 -20.16
N CYS A 160 17.12 -16.33 -19.76
CA CYS A 160 16.31 -16.64 -18.59
C CYS A 160 16.90 -16.10 -17.28
N THR A 161 18.20 -15.78 -17.25
CA THR A 161 18.88 -15.15 -16.12
C THR A 161 18.41 -13.72 -15.85
N ASN A 162 17.87 -13.01 -16.86
CA ASN A 162 17.37 -11.64 -16.74
C ASN A 162 16.10 -11.52 -15.87
N ILE A 163 15.45 -12.65 -15.54
CA ILE A 163 14.29 -12.68 -14.64
C ILE A 163 14.66 -12.49 -13.16
N TYR A 164 15.89 -12.86 -12.77
CA TYR A 164 16.27 -12.89 -11.35
C TYR A 164 16.50 -11.51 -10.73
N PRO A 165 17.09 -10.50 -11.42
CA PRO A 165 17.17 -9.15 -10.88
C PRO A 165 15.80 -8.54 -10.49
N PRO A 166 14.75 -8.51 -11.35
CA PRO A 166 13.45 -8.00 -10.94
C PRO A 166 12.77 -8.90 -9.89
N LEU A 167 12.91 -10.23 -9.95
CA LEU A 167 12.36 -11.11 -8.90
C LEU A 167 12.99 -10.87 -7.53
N ARG A 168 14.32 -10.74 -7.44
CA ARG A 168 14.98 -10.38 -6.17
C ARG A 168 14.52 -9.02 -5.65
N GLN A 169 14.23 -8.07 -6.54
CA GLN A 169 13.69 -6.77 -6.13
C GLN A 169 12.25 -6.89 -5.62
N LEU A 170 11.39 -7.69 -6.26
CA LEU A 170 10.02 -7.93 -5.78
C LEU A 170 9.99 -8.65 -4.42
N VAL A 171 10.96 -9.53 -4.16
CA VAL A 171 11.17 -10.15 -2.83
C VAL A 171 11.66 -9.12 -1.81
N ALA A 172 12.64 -8.26 -2.16
CA ALA A 172 13.13 -7.20 -1.29
C ALA A 172 12.07 -6.11 -1.01
N ASP A 173 11.19 -5.84 -1.98
CA ASP A 173 10.03 -4.94 -1.86
C ASP A 173 8.83 -5.63 -1.14
N GLY A 174 8.99 -6.88 -0.68
CA GLY A 174 7.99 -7.62 0.10
C GLY A 174 6.75 -8.08 -0.67
N LEU A 175 6.73 -8.03 -2.01
CA LEU A 175 5.57 -8.37 -2.85
C LEU A 175 5.49 -9.85 -3.25
N VAL A 176 6.61 -10.55 -3.16
CA VAL A 176 6.80 -11.92 -3.64
C VAL A 176 7.61 -12.69 -2.61
N ASP A 177 7.17 -13.90 -2.27
CA ASP A 177 7.87 -14.80 -1.37
C ASP A 177 8.56 -15.93 -2.16
N THR A 178 9.63 -16.49 -1.58
CA THR A 178 10.35 -17.68 -2.09
C THR A 178 11.07 -18.35 -0.92
N ASP A 179 11.05 -19.68 -0.85
CA ASP A 179 11.67 -20.44 0.27
C ASP A 179 13.19 -20.62 0.10
N GLY A 180 13.86 -19.60 -0.45
CA GLY A 180 15.29 -19.60 -0.77
C GLY A 180 15.61 -19.79 -2.25
N ILE A 181 16.90 -20.07 -2.53
CA ILE A 181 17.44 -20.13 -3.90
C ILE A 181 16.92 -21.37 -4.63
N GLY A 182 16.37 -21.17 -5.82
CA GLY A 182 15.90 -22.26 -6.70
C GLY A 182 14.49 -22.78 -6.37
N GLN A 183 13.91 -22.36 -5.25
CA GLN A 183 12.53 -22.63 -4.89
C GLN A 183 11.55 -21.84 -5.79
N PRO A 184 10.26 -22.24 -5.87
CA PRO A 184 9.27 -21.46 -6.57
C PRO A 184 8.98 -20.12 -5.88
N TYR A 185 8.55 -19.16 -6.68
CA TYR A 185 8.05 -17.87 -6.23
C TYR A 185 6.52 -17.92 -6.12
N ARG A 186 5.97 -17.21 -5.13
CA ARG A 186 4.54 -16.98 -4.91
C ARG A 186 4.29 -15.51 -4.57
N LEU A 187 3.06 -15.02 -4.72
CA LEU A 187 2.74 -13.69 -4.17
C LEU A 187 2.78 -13.73 -2.63
N SER A 188 3.29 -12.67 -2.04
CA SER A 188 3.14 -12.44 -0.60
C SER A 188 1.73 -11.91 -0.27
N VAL A 189 1.44 -11.74 1.02
CA VAL A 189 0.23 -11.04 1.49
C VAL A 189 0.15 -9.62 0.90
N ALA A 190 1.28 -8.91 0.81
CA ALA A 190 1.34 -7.57 0.21
C ALA A 190 1.08 -7.61 -1.31
N GLY A 191 1.67 -8.58 -2.02
CA GLY A 191 1.43 -8.80 -3.44
C GLY A 191 -0.02 -9.14 -3.76
N HIS A 192 -0.68 -9.96 -2.93
CA HIS A 192 -2.11 -10.23 -3.05
C HIS A 192 -2.98 -9.00 -2.73
N GLY A 193 -2.55 -8.14 -1.82
CA GLY A 193 -3.21 -6.87 -1.47
C GLY A 193 -3.37 -5.89 -2.63
N LEU A 194 -2.62 -6.05 -3.73
CA LEU A 194 -2.71 -5.19 -4.93
C LEU A 194 -4.00 -5.40 -5.75
N GLY A 195 -4.84 -6.37 -5.40
CA GLY A 195 -6.10 -6.68 -6.10
C GLY A 195 -6.95 -5.45 -6.45
N PRO A 196 -7.37 -4.62 -5.49
CA PRO A 196 -8.15 -3.41 -5.75
C PRO A 196 -7.43 -2.45 -6.71
N VAL A 197 -6.11 -2.26 -6.56
CA VAL A 197 -5.32 -1.32 -7.38
C VAL A 197 -5.22 -1.80 -8.84
N PHE A 198 -4.82 -3.05 -9.08
CA PHE A 198 -4.69 -3.58 -10.43
C PHE A 198 -6.04 -3.85 -11.10
N GLY A 199 -7.07 -4.27 -10.34
CA GLY A 199 -8.44 -4.37 -10.83
C GLY A 199 -8.99 -3.01 -11.29
N ALA A 200 -8.74 -1.95 -10.51
CA ALA A 200 -9.14 -0.58 -10.84
C ALA A 200 -8.37 -0.04 -12.06
N LEU A 201 -7.05 -0.22 -12.12
CA LEU A 201 -6.22 0.19 -13.26
C LEU A 201 -6.62 -0.55 -14.55
N SER A 202 -6.94 -1.85 -14.47
CA SER A 202 -7.44 -2.63 -15.62
C SER A 202 -8.80 -2.14 -16.09
N ALA A 203 -9.75 -1.92 -15.17
CA ALA A 203 -11.06 -1.36 -15.50
C ALA A 203 -10.93 0.02 -16.16
N TRP A 204 -10.20 0.94 -15.53
CA TRP A 204 -9.97 2.31 -16.02
C TRP A 204 -9.29 2.35 -17.39
N SER A 205 -8.22 1.57 -17.58
CA SER A 205 -7.45 1.55 -18.83
C SER A 205 -8.23 0.93 -19.99
N ALA A 206 -9.21 0.07 -19.69
CA ALA A 206 -10.17 -0.47 -20.65
C ALA A 206 -11.43 0.42 -20.83
N GLY A 207 -11.49 1.60 -20.22
CA GLY A 207 -12.64 2.52 -20.29
C GLY A 207 -13.89 2.05 -19.54
N ARG A 208 -13.75 1.10 -18.61
CA ARG A 208 -14.83 0.55 -17.77
C ARG A 208 -14.93 1.31 -16.44
N SER A 209 -16.10 1.24 -15.81
CA SER A 209 -16.33 1.79 -14.47
C SER A 209 -15.48 1.08 -13.41
N LEU A 210 -14.94 1.85 -12.45
CA LEU A 210 -14.18 1.34 -11.30
C LEU A 210 -15.02 0.40 -10.41
N ALA A 211 -16.36 0.51 -10.43
CA ALA A 211 -17.23 -0.41 -9.70
C ALA A 211 -17.06 -1.88 -10.16
N GLY A 212 -16.63 -2.09 -11.41
CA GLY A 212 -16.32 -3.40 -11.98
C GLY A 212 -14.94 -3.97 -11.59
N ALA A 213 -14.12 -3.24 -10.84
CA ALA A 213 -12.77 -3.65 -10.48
C ALA A 213 -12.73 -4.92 -9.61
N ALA A 214 -13.71 -5.07 -8.72
CA ALA A 214 -13.79 -6.20 -7.79
C ALA A 214 -14.10 -7.53 -8.50
N GLN A 215 -14.70 -7.51 -9.70
CA GLN A 215 -15.04 -8.69 -10.50
C GLN A 215 -13.98 -9.01 -11.57
N HIS A 216 -12.81 -8.38 -11.52
CA HIS A 216 -11.73 -8.65 -12.46
C HIS A 216 -11.24 -10.11 -12.35
N PRO A 217 -11.07 -10.87 -13.45
CA PRO A 217 -10.83 -12.32 -13.40
C PRO A 217 -9.57 -12.76 -12.63
N VAL A 218 -8.50 -11.96 -12.68
CA VAL A 218 -7.23 -12.22 -11.95
C VAL A 218 -7.10 -11.43 -10.64
N TRP A 219 -7.31 -10.11 -10.68
CA TRP A 219 -7.10 -9.20 -9.54
C TRP A 219 -8.36 -8.81 -8.76
N GLY A 220 -9.54 -9.28 -9.18
CA GLY A 220 -10.75 -9.11 -8.42
C GLY A 220 -10.60 -9.76 -7.04
N SER A 221 -11.46 -9.34 -6.12
CA SER A 221 -11.62 -10.13 -4.90
C SER A 221 -12.15 -11.50 -5.33
N PRO A 222 -11.51 -12.63 -4.97
CA PRO A 222 -12.35 -13.80 -4.72
C PRO A 222 -13.39 -13.32 -3.71
N GLU A 223 -14.66 -13.60 -3.97
CA GLU A 223 -15.74 -13.25 -3.06
C GLU A 223 -15.28 -13.62 -1.66
N ALA A 224 -15.10 -12.60 -0.80
CA ALA A 224 -14.82 -12.84 0.59
C ALA A 224 -16.07 -13.57 1.07
N THR A 225 -15.95 -14.90 1.17
CA THR A 225 -16.87 -15.70 1.96
C THR A 225 -16.65 -15.21 3.37
N ALA A 226 -17.36 -14.14 3.72
CA ALA A 226 -17.61 -13.69 5.06
C ALA A 226 -18.50 -14.75 5.70
N GLY A 227 -17.92 -15.96 5.88
CA GLY A 227 -18.30 -16.82 6.97
C GLY A 227 -18.31 -15.91 8.20
N PRO A 228 -19.44 -15.84 8.93
CA PRO A 228 -19.71 -14.73 9.82
C PRO A 228 -18.61 -14.63 10.87
N SER A 229 -17.70 -13.67 10.66
CA SER A 229 -16.65 -13.35 11.62
C SER A 229 -17.36 -12.78 12.82
N ALA A 230 -17.61 -13.64 13.81
CA ALA A 230 -18.32 -13.29 15.01
C ALA A 230 -17.60 -12.11 15.65
N TRP A 231 -18.28 -10.96 15.69
CA TRP A 231 -17.78 -9.76 16.35
C TRP A 231 -17.64 -10.06 17.84
N VAL A 232 -16.44 -10.48 18.26
CA VAL A 232 -16.04 -10.56 19.67
C VAL A 232 -15.75 -9.14 20.15
N SER A 233 -16.82 -8.37 20.28
CA SER A 233 -16.78 -6.97 20.75
C SER A 233 -18.11 -6.51 21.38
N ASN A 234 -18.86 -7.43 22.00
CA ASN A 234 -19.67 -7.16 23.20
C ASN A 234 -20.36 -8.43 23.77
N GLN A 235 -19.76 -9.09 24.77
CA GLN A 235 -20.57 -9.83 25.75
C GLN A 235 -21.10 -8.84 26.81
N SER A 236 -22.03 -7.98 26.38
CA SER A 236 -22.77 -7.12 27.29
C SER A 236 -23.95 -7.90 27.89
N ARG A 237 -23.78 -8.32 29.16
CA ARG A 237 -24.84 -8.61 30.14
C ARG A 237 -25.66 -9.89 29.93
N LEU A 238 -25.25 -10.97 30.62
CA LEU A 238 -26.18 -12.00 31.09
C LEU A 238 -27.28 -11.35 31.96
N PRO A 239 -28.57 -11.71 31.80
CA PRO A 239 -29.60 -11.32 32.76
C PRO A 239 -29.38 -12.05 34.09
N ALA A 240 -29.54 -11.33 35.21
CA ALA A 240 -29.38 -11.89 36.54
C ALA A 240 -30.47 -12.94 36.85
N PRO A 241 -30.13 -14.11 37.44
CA PRO A 241 -31.14 -15.04 37.92
C PRO A 241 -31.88 -14.45 39.14
N ALA A 242 -33.16 -14.80 39.27
CA ALA A 242 -34.03 -14.34 40.35
C ALA A 242 -33.58 -14.87 41.74
N PRO A 243 -33.84 -14.12 42.84
CA PRO A 243 -33.43 -14.52 44.18
C PRO A 243 -34.22 -15.76 44.65
N SER A 244 -33.50 -16.74 45.19
CA SER A 244 -34.09 -17.89 45.90
C SER A 244 -34.21 -17.58 47.41
N PRO A 245 -35.26 -18.09 48.10
CA PRO A 245 -35.50 -17.78 49.51
C PRO A 245 -34.52 -18.48 50.46
N PRO A 246 -34.29 -17.96 51.68
CA PRO A 246 -33.31 -18.49 52.61
C PRO A 246 -33.84 -19.67 53.45
N PRO A 247 -33.11 -20.79 53.55
CA PRO A 247 -33.27 -21.78 54.62
C PRO A 247 -32.40 -21.45 55.84
N VAL A 248 -32.77 -22.00 57.00
CA VAL A 248 -32.33 -21.57 58.33
C VAL A 248 -31.03 -22.25 58.81
N ARG A 249 -30.29 -21.52 59.65
CA ARG A 249 -29.08 -21.94 60.41
C ARG A 249 -29.20 -23.31 61.11
N ALA A 250 -28.11 -24.08 61.06
CA ALA A 250 -27.51 -24.77 62.22
C ALA A 250 -26.05 -25.18 61.93
N GLY A 251 -25.19 -25.26 62.96
CA GLY A 251 -24.02 -26.15 62.93
C GLY A 251 -22.62 -25.56 62.70
N GLN A 252 -22.00 -25.15 63.81
CA GLN A 252 -20.56 -25.28 64.14
C GLN A 252 -19.47 -24.50 63.36
N ILE A 253 -18.58 -23.93 64.18
CA ILE A 253 -17.40 -23.13 63.82
C ILE A 253 -16.17 -24.02 63.96
N SER A 254 -15.24 -23.96 63.02
CA SER A 254 -13.84 -24.36 63.22
C SER A 254 -12.93 -23.56 62.30
N ARG A 255 -12.06 -22.73 62.88
CA ARG A 255 -11.00 -22.01 62.16
C ARG A 255 -9.69 -22.80 62.31
N PRO A 256 -8.97 -23.12 61.24
CA PRO A 256 -7.57 -23.50 61.37
C PRO A 256 -6.72 -22.23 61.60
N THR A 257 -6.08 -22.17 62.76
CA THR A 257 -5.12 -21.12 63.12
C THR A 257 -3.78 -21.41 62.44
N TRP A 258 -3.16 -20.42 61.80
CA TRP A 258 -1.73 -20.48 61.50
C TRP A 258 -1.05 -19.19 61.95
N GLN A 259 0.00 -19.36 62.76
CA GLN A 259 0.83 -18.29 63.29
C GLN A 259 2.27 -18.55 62.83
N ASN A 260 2.89 -17.57 62.16
CA ASN A 260 4.14 -17.02 62.68
C ASN A 260 4.44 -15.65 62.03
N PRO A 261 5.08 -14.73 62.77
CA PRO A 261 5.58 -13.47 62.23
C PRO A 261 6.99 -13.66 61.60
N ASP A 262 7.65 -12.53 61.34
CA ASP A 262 9.07 -12.41 60.95
C ASP A 262 9.46 -12.96 59.56
N LEU A 263 9.44 -12.05 58.57
CA LEU A 263 10.44 -12.04 57.48
C LEU A 263 10.56 -10.68 56.74
N PHE A 264 10.14 -9.58 57.38
CA PHE A 264 10.31 -8.22 56.86
C PHE A 264 10.99 -7.30 57.88
N SER A 265 12.31 -7.21 57.81
CA SER A 265 13.09 -6.08 58.33
C SER A 265 14.52 -6.13 57.78
N HIS A 266 14.90 -5.14 56.98
CA HIS A 266 16.10 -4.34 57.25
C HIS A 266 15.96 -2.95 56.61
N THR A 267 16.34 -1.95 57.41
CA THR A 267 16.08 -0.53 57.27
C THR A 267 17.09 0.20 56.36
N ALA A 268 16.70 1.37 55.87
CA ALA A 268 17.57 2.31 55.17
C ALA A 268 18.15 3.40 56.12
N ALA A 269 19.44 3.71 55.95
CA ALA A 269 20.16 4.90 56.46
C ALA A 269 21.60 4.88 55.89
N ALA A 270 22.38 5.96 55.75
CA ALA A 270 22.14 7.40 55.56
C ALA A 270 23.44 8.04 54.99
N ARG A 271 23.39 9.26 54.43
CA ARG A 271 24.57 9.99 53.89
C ARG A 271 25.54 10.47 54.98
N PRO A 272 26.82 10.65 54.62
CA PRO A 272 27.52 11.92 54.87
C PRO A 272 28.08 12.57 53.58
N LYS A 273 28.90 13.63 53.73
CA LYS A 273 28.96 14.79 52.83
C LYS A 273 30.40 15.17 52.39
N ALA A 274 30.56 15.42 51.08
CA ALA A 274 31.53 16.29 50.37
C ALA A 274 33.05 16.28 50.70
N ALA A 275 33.88 16.11 49.66
CA ALA A 275 35.01 17.01 49.34
C ALA A 275 35.49 16.84 47.87
N LEU A 276 35.69 17.97 47.18
CA LEU A 276 36.61 18.17 46.03
C LEU A 276 37.91 18.80 46.60
N PRO A 277 39.04 18.95 45.86
CA PRO A 277 39.28 18.82 44.40
C PRO A 277 40.31 17.67 44.13
N ALA A 278 41.24 17.61 43.16
CA ALA A 278 41.75 18.55 42.14
C ALA A 278 42.49 17.82 40.99
N GLY A 279 42.86 18.58 39.94
CA GLY A 279 44.00 18.25 39.05
C GLY A 279 43.67 17.62 37.69
N GLY A 280 43.85 18.38 36.60
CA GLY A 280 44.06 17.85 35.25
C GLY A 280 45.57 17.63 34.96
N PRO A 281 46.06 17.72 33.70
CA PRO A 281 45.33 18.03 32.47
C PRO A 281 45.64 17.14 31.23
N ARG A 282 44.76 17.26 30.22
CA ARG A 282 45.03 17.28 28.76
C ARG A 282 46.34 16.62 28.23
N ARG A 283 46.18 15.65 27.33
CA ARG A 283 46.13 15.94 25.88
C ARG A 283 45.42 14.84 25.11
#